data_AF-A0AB39VDQ0-F1
#
_entry.id   AF-A0AB39VDQ0-F1
#
_cell.length_a   1.000
_cell.length_b   1.000
_cell.length_c   1.000
_cell.angle_alpha   90.00
_cell.angle_beta   90.00
_cell.angle_gamma   90.00
#
_symmetry.space_group_name_H-M   'P 1'
#
loop_
_entity.id
_entity.type
_entity.pdbx_description
1 polymer ?
#
loop_
_entity_poly.entity_id
_entity_poly.type
_entity_poly.pdbx_seq_one_letter_code
_entity_poly.pdbx_strand_id
1 'polypeptide(L)' 'MKKLMVLIVLISVLVVSCSYFEEAEKERRDRGRECRYNKRGGLESCRYIN' A
#
# COMPACT_ATOMS: atom_id res chain seq x y z
N MET A 1 -5.15 -31.89 11.44
CA MET A 1 -6.18 -30.98 10.91
C MET A 1 -6.21 -29.62 11.61
N LYS A 2 -6.41 -29.53 12.94
CA LYS A 2 -6.47 -28.24 13.66
C LYS A 2 -5.22 -27.35 13.50
N LYS A 3 -4.01 -27.94 13.50
CA LYS A 3 -2.74 -27.22 13.30
C LYS A 3 -2.63 -26.53 11.94
N LEU A 4 -3.17 -27.15 10.88
CA LEU A 4 -3.19 -26.59 9.52
C LEU A 4 -4.13 -25.38 9.44
N MET A 5 -5.29 -25.43 10.11
CA MET A 5 -6.21 -24.30 10.15
C MET A 5 -5.63 -23.08 10.85
N VAL A 6 -4.91 -23.29 11.96
CA VAL A 6 -4.21 -22.19 12.65
C VAL A 6 -3.14 -21.55 11.77
N LEU A 7 -2.37 -22.37 11.04
CA LEU A 7 -1.39 -21.88 10.07
C LEU A 7 -2.03 -21.02 8.97
N ILE A 8 -3.16 -21.47 8.41
CA ILE A 8 -3.87 -20.72 7.37
C ILE A 8 -4.36 -19.36 7.88
N VAL A 9 -4.90 -19.31 9.10
CA VAL A 9 -5.37 -18.05 9.72
C VAL A 9 -4.21 -17.09 10.01
N LEU A 10 -3.07 -17.61 10.49
CA LEU A 10 -1.91 -16.76 10.75
C LEU A 10 -1.35 -16.17 9.45
N ILE A 11 -1.28 -16.98 8.39
CA ILE A 11 -0.83 -16.52 7.07
C ILE A 11 -1.80 -15.48 6.48
N SER A 12 -3.12 -15.69 6.59
CA SER A 12 -4.08 -14.73 6.07
C SER A 12 -4.03 -13.39 6.80
N VAL A 13 -3.86 -13.39 8.14
CA VAL A 13 -3.70 -12.16 8.93
C VAL A 13 -2.43 -11.41 8.55
N LEU A 14 -1.30 -12.12 8.34
CA LEU A 14 -0.05 -11.52 7.91
C LEU A 14 -0.18 -10.89 6.50
N VAL A 15 -0.79 -11.60 5.55
CA VAL A 15 -0.98 -11.09 4.18
C VAL A 15 -1.88 -9.85 4.17
N VAL A 16 -2.99 -9.88 4.91
CA VAL A 16 -3.90 -8.72 5.02
C VAL A 16 -3.21 -7.55 5.72
N SER A 17 -2.42 -7.80 6.76
CA SER A 17 -1.69 -6.74 7.47
C SER A 17 -0.62 -6.10 6.57
N CYS A 18 0.10 -6.89 5.77
CA CYS A 18 1.08 -6.35 4.82
C CYS A 18 0.42 -5.54 3.70
N SER A 19 -0.71 -6.00 3.13
CA SER A 19 -1.42 -5.23 2.11
C SER A 19 -2.06 -3.95 2.67
N TYR A 20 -2.63 -4.01 3.88
CA TYR A 20 -3.13 -2.82 4.57
C TYR A 20 -2.01 -1.83 4.92
N PHE A 21 -0.83 -2.32 5.29
CA PHE A 21 0.30 -1.45 5.64
C PHE A 21 0.89 -0.75 4.41
N GLU A 22 1.03 -1.46 3.28
CA GLU A 22 1.44 -0.85 2.02
C GLU A 22 0.45 0.22 1.53
N GLU A 23 -0.85 -0.04 1.62
CA GLU A 23 -1.89 0.94 1.24
C GLU A 23 -1.94 2.12 2.21
N ALA A 24 -1.80 1.89 3.51
CA ALA A 24 -1.78 2.96 4.51
C ALA A 24 -0.50 3.82 4.43
N GLU A 25 0.66 3.24 4.11
CA GLU A 25 1.88 3.99 3.84
C GLU A 25 1.78 4.77 2.54
N LYS A 26 1.19 4.20 1.49
CA LYS A 26 0.94 4.89 0.23
C LYS A 26 -0.03 6.05 0.42
N GLU A 27 -1.12 5.84 1.15
CA GLU A 27 -2.09 6.89 1.47
C GLU A 27 -1.46 8.00 2.34
N ARG A 28 -0.59 7.66 3.30
CA ARG A 28 0.17 8.65 4.08
C ARG A 28 1.22 9.39 3.26
N ARG A 29 1.84 8.71 2.28
CA ARG A 29 2.85 9.30 1.38
C ARG A 29 2.21 10.20 0.33
N ASP A 30 0.99 9.89 -0.09
CA ASP A 30 0.21 10.65 -1.07
C ASP A 30 -0.59 11.79 -0.40
N ARG A 31 -0.96 11.67 0.89
CA ARG A 31 -1.45 12.79 1.69
C ARG A 31 -0.30 13.76 1.98
N GLY A 32 -0.19 14.77 1.12
CA GLY A 32 0.89 15.74 1.14
C GLY A 32 1.89 15.56 0.00
N ARG A 33 1.55 14.81 -1.06
CA ARG A 33 2.30 14.84 -2.32
C ARG A 33 1.38 15.11 -3.51
N GLU A 34 1.75 16.09 -4.33
CA GLU A 34 1.14 16.33 -5.62
C GLU A 34 2.05 15.74 -6.70
N CYS A 35 1.53 14.74 -7.41
CA CYS A 35 2.21 14.14 -8.55
C CYS A 35 1.59 14.66 -9.85
N ARG A 36 2.43 15.23 -10.73
CA ARG A 36 2.06 15.64 -12.08
C ARG A 36 2.35 14.51 -13.05
N TYR A 37 1.38 14.23 -13.91
CA TYR A 37 1.48 13.22 -14.96
C TYR A 37 1.51 13.91 -16.33
N ASN A 38 2.25 13.34 -17.27
CA ASN A 38 2.28 13.80 -18.64
C ASN A 38 1.02 13.35 -19.41
N LYS A 39 0.83 13.87 -20.63
CA LYS A 39 -0.34 13.53 -21.48
C LYS A 39 -0.43 12.05 -21.89
N ARG A 40 0.63 11.26 -21.68
CA ARG A 40 0.69 9.81 -21.94
C ARG A 40 0.54 8.97 -20.67
N GLY A 41 0.22 9.60 -19.52
CA GLY A 41 0.03 8.93 -18.23
C GLY A 41 1.33 8.58 -17.50
N GLY A 42 2.50 8.99 -18.01
CA GLY A 42 3.78 8.79 -17.32
C GLY A 42 4.00 9.81 -16.21
N LEU A 43 4.62 9.37 -15.11
CA LEU A 43 4.97 10.22 -13.98
C LEU A 43 6.00 11.27 -14.41
N GLU A 44 5.66 12.56 -14.28
CA GLU A 44 6.55 13.66 -14.65
C GLU A 44 7.32 14.17 -13.44
N SER A 45 6.63 14.45 -12.33
CA SER A 45 7.25 14.89 -11.09
C SER A 45 6.31 14.74 -9.91
N CYS A 46 6.83 14.38 -8.73
CA CYS A 46 6.08 14.44 -7.46
C CYS A 46 6.76 15.41 -6.52
N ARG A 47 5.98 16.35 -5.98
CA ARG A 47 6.44 17.27 -4.94
C ARG A 47 5.64 17.07 -3.66
N TYR A 48 6.24 17.37 -2.53
CA TYR A 48 5.50 17.44 -1.28
C TYR A 48 4.69 18.75 -1.24
N ILE A 49 3.43 18.65 -0.87
CA ILE A 49 2.57 19.78 -0.51
C ILE A 49 2.85 20.03 0.97
N ASN A 50 3.57 21.10 1.29
CA ASN A 50 3.80 21.55 2.66
C ASN A 50 2.66 22.45 3.11
#